data_AF-A0A7X7TD63-F1
#
_entry.id   AF-A0A7X7TD63-F1
#
_cell.length_a   1.000
_cell.length_b   1.000
_cell.length_c   1.000
_cell.angle_alpha   90.00
_cell.angle_beta   90.00
_cell.angle_gamma   90.00
#
_symmetry.space_group_name_H-M   'P 1'
#
loop_
_entity.id
_entity.type
_entity.pdbx_description
1 polymer ?
#
loop_
_entity_poly.entity_id
_entity_poly.type
_entity_poly.pdbx_seq_one_letter_code
_entity_poly.pdbx_strand_id
1 'polypeptide(L)'
;MRSVIHCILMFLVSAITIAADAQMAPSKGYSIPLIDLAGQSQRQVIVDREADQYLGHPTTVLLEDGKTMIVVYPKGHGKGAIVMKRSADGGLTWSDRLPTPKSWETSKETPTIHRVIDAAGKKRLIIFSGLYPIRMAFSEDDGTTWSELEPIGDFGGVVAMSSVERLADGSYMALFHDDGRFLREGGKAANPPIFIVYKTLSTDGGLHWNQPIPIASQPPAH
;
A
#
# COMPACT_ATOMS: atom_id res chain seq x y z
N MET A 1 -73.79 57.73 30.00
CA MET A 1 -74.79 56.77 29.49
C MET A 1 -74.02 55.59 28.89
N ARG A 2 -74.32 54.37 29.37
CA ARG A 2 -73.96 53.04 28.83
C ARG A 2 -72.50 52.54 28.94
N SER A 3 -72.36 51.65 29.91
CA SER A 3 -71.44 50.53 30.04
C SER A 3 -71.33 49.68 28.76
N VAL A 4 -70.12 49.17 28.46
CA VAL A 4 -69.92 47.95 27.66
C VAL A 4 -68.81 47.12 28.30
N ILE A 5 -69.25 46.02 28.91
CA ILE A 5 -68.47 44.88 29.39
C ILE A 5 -67.73 44.26 28.20
N HIS A 6 -66.41 44.10 28.30
CA HIS A 6 -65.65 43.24 27.38
C HIS A 6 -65.06 42.06 28.17
N CYS A 7 -65.56 40.86 27.84
CA CYS A 7 -64.97 39.59 28.21
C CYS A 7 -63.56 39.49 27.62
N ILE A 8 -62.55 39.31 28.47
CA ILE A 8 -61.20 38.90 28.04
C ILE A 8 -61.10 37.40 28.26
N LEU A 9 -61.07 36.66 27.15
CA LEU A 9 -60.87 35.22 27.12
C LEU A 9 -59.37 34.95 27.29
N MET A 10 -59.00 34.33 28.41
CA MET A 10 -57.63 33.89 28.71
C MET A 10 -57.32 32.61 27.92
N PHE A 11 -56.42 32.69 26.92
CA PHE A 11 -55.77 31.51 26.35
C PHE A 11 -54.36 31.37 26.93
N LEU A 12 -54.21 30.43 27.87
CA LEU A 12 -52.90 29.99 28.36
C LEU A 12 -52.29 29.07 27.29
N VAL A 13 -51.25 29.55 26.59
CA VAL A 13 -50.40 28.68 25.77
C VAL A 13 -49.30 28.14 26.69
N SER A 14 -49.44 26.90 27.15
CA SER A 14 -48.35 26.20 27.83
C SER A 14 -47.25 25.89 26.81
N ALA A 15 -46.16 26.65 26.87
CA ALA A 15 -44.93 26.30 26.16
C ALA A 15 -44.34 25.02 26.78
N ILE A 16 -44.48 23.89 26.08
CA ILE A 16 -43.75 22.66 26.41
C ILE A 16 -42.32 22.86 25.91
N THR A 17 -41.41 23.24 26.81
CA THR A 17 -39.97 23.13 26.56
C THR A 17 -39.58 21.66 26.56
N ILE A 18 -39.38 21.09 25.38
CA ILE A 18 -38.69 19.80 25.24
C ILE A 18 -37.21 20.10 25.54
N ALA A 19 -36.78 19.83 26.76
CA ALA A 19 -35.36 19.76 27.07
C ALA A 19 -34.79 18.57 26.29
N ALA A 20 -34.01 18.85 25.24
CA ALA A 20 -33.20 17.84 24.60
C ALA A 20 -32.17 17.38 25.63
N ASP A 21 -32.35 16.18 26.17
CA ASP A 21 -31.38 15.54 27.03
C ASP A 21 -30.14 15.28 26.17
N ALA A 22 -29.14 16.15 26.30
CA ALA A 22 -27.87 15.99 25.61
C ALA A 22 -27.14 14.84 26.30
N GLN A 23 -27.46 13.61 25.90
CA GLN A 23 -26.80 12.40 26.34
C GLN A 23 -25.29 12.59 26.13
N MET A 24 -24.55 12.86 27.21
CA MET A 24 -23.10 13.00 27.14
C MET A 24 -22.52 11.68 26.63
N ALA A 25 -21.94 11.71 25.44
CA ALA A 25 -21.25 10.55 24.89
C ALA A 25 -20.18 10.09 25.90
N PRO A 26 -20.10 8.78 26.20
CA PRO A 26 -19.11 8.28 27.14
C PRO A 26 -17.69 8.67 26.70
N SER A 27 -16.84 9.04 27.67
CA SER A 27 -15.48 9.46 27.39
C SER A 27 -14.72 8.35 26.68
N LYS A 28 -14.05 8.67 25.58
CA LYS A 28 -13.40 7.67 24.70
C LYS A 28 -12.16 6.98 25.31
N GLY A 29 -11.70 7.40 26.50
CA GLY A 29 -10.56 6.79 27.20
C GLY A 29 -9.17 7.21 26.72
N TYR A 30 -9.07 8.16 25.78
CA TYR A 30 -7.81 8.75 25.32
C TYR A 30 -7.93 10.26 25.15
N SER A 31 -6.81 10.97 25.32
CA SER A 31 -6.69 12.42 25.16
C SER A 31 -6.16 12.85 23.78
N ILE A 32 -5.73 11.89 22.95
CA ILE A 32 -5.18 12.16 21.62
C ILE A 32 -6.32 12.69 20.72
N PRO A 33 -6.17 13.86 20.10
CA PRO A 33 -7.15 14.38 19.16
C PRO A 33 -7.35 13.43 17.98
N LEU A 34 -8.60 13.20 17.59
CA LEU A 34 -8.92 12.48 16.36
C LEU A 34 -9.31 13.47 15.26
N ILE A 35 -8.79 13.23 14.06
CA ILE A 35 -9.15 13.95 12.85
C ILE A 35 -9.84 12.96 11.91
N ASP A 36 -11.07 13.24 11.51
CA ASP A 36 -11.76 12.48 10.47
C ASP A 36 -11.38 13.03 9.08
N LEU A 37 -10.83 12.16 8.24
CA LEU A 37 -10.41 12.47 6.88
C LEU A 37 -11.42 12.01 5.83
N ALA A 38 -12.46 11.25 6.20
CA ALA A 38 -13.38 10.62 5.25
C ALA A 38 -14.10 11.65 4.36
N GLY A 39 -14.53 12.78 4.94
CA GLY A 39 -15.19 13.87 4.20
C GLY A 39 -14.24 14.85 3.50
N GLN A 40 -12.92 14.71 3.66
CA GLN A 40 -11.94 15.65 3.12
C GLN A 40 -11.57 15.31 1.67
N SER A 41 -12.54 15.45 0.75
CA SER A 41 -12.37 15.11 -0.67
C SER A 41 -11.22 15.85 -1.36
N GLN A 42 -10.85 17.04 -0.88
CA GLN A 42 -9.70 17.80 -1.38
C GLN A 42 -8.35 17.11 -1.15
N ARG A 43 -8.30 16.07 -0.31
CA ARG A 43 -7.10 15.25 -0.06
C ARG A 43 -7.11 13.93 -0.85
N GLN A 44 -8.17 13.67 -1.60
CA GLN A 44 -8.35 12.42 -2.32
C GLN A 44 -7.99 12.62 -3.79
N VAL A 45 -7.06 11.83 -4.29
CA VAL A 45 -6.66 11.85 -5.70
C VAL A 45 -6.93 10.48 -6.29
N ILE A 46 -7.55 10.46 -7.48
CA ILE A 46 -7.74 9.23 -8.24
C ILE A 46 -6.46 8.97 -9.04
N VAL A 47 -5.76 7.90 -8.69
CA VAL A 47 -4.55 7.45 -9.40
C VAL A 47 -4.92 6.80 -10.74
N ASP A 48 -5.86 5.86 -10.72
CA ASP A 48 -6.34 5.17 -11.92
C ASP A 48 -7.78 4.69 -11.73
N ARG A 49 -8.49 4.47 -12.85
CA ARG A 49 -9.84 3.92 -12.87
C ARG A 49 -10.08 3.21 -14.19
N GLU A 50 -10.64 2.01 -14.11
CA GLU A 50 -11.12 1.26 -15.26
C GLU A 50 -12.45 0.58 -14.89
N ALA A 51 -13.44 0.67 -15.79
CA ALA A 51 -14.73 0.05 -15.57
C ALA A 51 -14.58 -1.48 -15.49
N ASP A 52 -15.35 -2.10 -14.59
CA ASP A 52 -15.40 -3.56 -14.39
C ASP A 52 -14.06 -4.24 -14.07
N GLN A 53 -13.06 -3.46 -13.65
CA GLN A 53 -11.72 -3.95 -13.33
C GLN A 53 -11.35 -3.60 -11.90
N TYR A 54 -10.97 -4.61 -11.12
CA TYR A 54 -10.33 -4.39 -9.83
C TYR A 54 -8.88 -3.90 -10.03
N LEU A 55 -8.59 -2.71 -9.52
CA LEU A 55 -7.26 -2.15 -9.41
C LEU A 55 -6.97 -1.95 -7.92
N GLY A 56 -5.96 -2.63 -7.39
CA GLY A 56 -5.63 -2.58 -5.98
C GLY A 56 -4.15 -2.82 -5.75
N HIS A 57 -3.75 -2.89 -4.48
CA HIS A 57 -2.37 -3.16 -4.09
C HIS A 57 -1.30 -2.25 -4.71
N PRO A 58 -1.47 -0.91 -4.71
CA PRO A 58 -0.44 -0.02 -5.21
C PRO A 58 0.75 0.04 -4.25
N THR A 59 1.94 0.10 -4.83
CA THR A 59 3.15 0.57 -4.14
C THR A 59 3.69 1.80 -4.85
N THR A 60 4.30 2.71 -4.10
CA THR A 60 4.78 4.00 -4.60
C THR A 60 6.22 4.25 -4.18
N VAL A 61 6.93 5.04 -4.98
CA VAL A 61 8.21 5.63 -4.62
C VAL A 61 8.20 7.12 -4.93
N LEU A 62 8.73 7.94 -4.02
CA LEU A 62 9.04 9.34 -4.25
C LEU A 62 10.51 9.46 -4.70
N LEU A 63 10.73 10.12 -5.83
CA LEU A 63 12.07 10.35 -6.37
C LEU A 63 12.77 11.49 -5.62
N GLU A 64 14.07 11.64 -5.85
CA GLU A 64 14.92 12.57 -5.11
C GLU A 64 14.63 14.05 -5.39
N ASP A 65 13.92 14.35 -6.47
CA ASP A 65 13.44 15.71 -6.74
C ASP A 65 12.32 16.17 -5.78
N GLY A 66 11.85 15.27 -4.91
CA GLY A 66 10.87 15.55 -3.86
C GLY A 66 9.45 15.74 -4.36
N LYS A 67 9.17 15.49 -5.65
CA LYS A 67 7.84 15.69 -6.24
C LYS A 67 7.45 14.62 -7.26
N THR A 68 8.41 14.00 -7.94
CA THR A 68 8.10 12.96 -8.90
C THR A 68 7.80 11.68 -8.13
N MET A 69 6.65 11.08 -8.41
CA MET A 69 6.26 9.78 -7.86
C MET A 69 6.04 8.77 -8.97
N ILE A 70 6.39 7.52 -8.71
CA ILE A 70 6.00 6.38 -9.54
C ILE A 70 5.11 5.48 -8.69
N VAL A 71 4.04 4.97 -9.29
CA VAL A 71 3.16 3.97 -8.71
C VAL A 71 3.14 2.75 -9.60
N VAL A 72 3.17 1.57 -8.98
CA VAL A 72 2.96 0.29 -9.66
C VAL A 72 1.90 -0.53 -8.93
N TYR A 73 1.09 -1.25 -9.69
CA TYR A 73 0.02 -2.11 -9.18
C TYR A 73 -0.30 -3.20 -10.20
N PRO A 74 -0.83 -4.36 -9.77
CA PRO A 74 -1.32 -5.35 -10.70
C PRO A 74 -2.69 -4.93 -11.23
N LYS A 75 -2.97 -5.25 -12.50
CA LYS A 75 -4.32 -5.19 -13.05
C LYS A 75 -5.16 -6.40 -12.55
N GLY A 76 -5.45 -6.42 -11.25
CA GLY A 76 -6.16 -7.49 -10.57
C GLY A 76 -5.86 -7.55 -9.07
N HIS A 77 -6.35 -8.59 -8.39
CA HIS A 77 -6.14 -8.79 -6.95
C HIS A 77 -4.98 -9.76 -6.72
N GLY A 78 -3.75 -9.24 -6.66
CA GLY A 78 -2.54 -10.07 -6.49
C GLY A 78 -2.27 -11.01 -7.68
N LYS A 79 -2.69 -10.62 -8.88
CA LYS A 79 -2.38 -11.29 -10.15
C LYS A 79 -2.70 -10.34 -11.30
N GLY A 80 -1.92 -10.42 -12.38
CA GLY A 80 -2.16 -9.68 -13.61
C GLY A 80 -0.97 -8.83 -14.02
N ALA A 81 -1.05 -8.23 -15.19
CA ALA A 81 -0.01 -7.35 -15.70
C ALA A 81 0.28 -6.21 -14.71
N ILE A 82 1.57 -5.92 -14.48
CA ILE A 82 1.96 -4.73 -13.71
C ILE A 82 1.67 -3.50 -14.57
N VAL A 83 0.90 -2.58 -14.00
CA VAL A 83 0.61 -1.26 -14.55
C VAL A 83 1.49 -0.25 -13.82
N MET A 84 2.01 0.72 -14.57
CA MET A 84 2.82 1.81 -14.05
C MET A 84 2.21 3.15 -14.42
N LYS A 85 2.19 4.09 -13.47
CA LYS A 85 1.85 5.50 -13.71
C LYS A 85 2.86 6.41 -13.00
N ARG A 86 2.95 7.65 -13.45
CA ARG A 86 3.86 8.67 -12.89
C ARG A 86 3.09 9.93 -12.53
N SER A 87 3.52 10.57 -11.46
CA SER A 87 3.13 11.92 -11.08
C SER A 87 4.37 12.81 -11.05
N ALA A 88 4.23 14.07 -11.44
CA ALA A 88 5.31 15.07 -11.41
C ALA A 88 5.12 16.16 -10.32
N ASP A 89 4.05 16.03 -9.53
CA ASP A 89 3.54 17.07 -8.62
C ASP A 89 3.17 16.53 -7.23
N GLY A 90 3.85 15.47 -6.79
CA GLY A 90 3.67 14.89 -5.45
C GLY A 90 2.40 14.04 -5.33
N GLY A 91 1.91 13.49 -6.44
CA GLY A 91 0.74 12.62 -6.48
C GLY A 91 -0.59 13.37 -6.60
N LEU A 92 -0.58 14.66 -6.93
CA LEU A 92 -1.78 15.49 -7.13
C LEU A 92 -2.44 15.20 -8.49
N THR A 93 -1.63 14.93 -9.50
CA THR A 93 -2.07 14.46 -10.82
C THR A 93 -1.24 13.26 -11.28
N TRP A 94 -1.82 12.41 -12.13
CA TRP A 94 -1.19 11.18 -12.61
C TRP A 94 -1.29 11.11 -14.13
N SER A 95 -0.22 10.62 -14.77
CA SER A 95 -0.15 10.37 -16.22
C SER A 95 -1.19 9.35 -16.69
N ASP A 96 -1.26 9.08 -17.98
CA ASP A 96 -1.82 7.82 -18.47
C ASP A 96 -0.94 6.63 -18.04
N ARG A 97 -1.42 5.40 -18.28
CA ARG A 97 -0.62 4.19 -18.07
C ARG A 97 0.62 4.22 -18.96
N LEU A 98 1.77 4.01 -18.35
CA LEU A 98 3.05 4.01 -19.04
C LEU A 98 3.33 2.62 -19.65
N PRO A 99 4.07 2.56 -20.78
CA PRO A 99 4.50 1.29 -21.35
C PRO A 99 5.39 0.53 -20.35
N THR A 100 5.24 -0.78 -20.35
CA THR A 100 6.00 -1.70 -19.47
C THR A 100 6.60 -2.84 -20.31
N PRO A 101 7.73 -3.43 -19.88
CA PRO A 101 8.33 -4.58 -20.53
C PRO A 101 7.36 -5.78 -20.63
N LYS A 102 7.53 -6.63 -21.64
CA LYS A 102 6.54 -7.67 -21.98
C LYS A 102 6.38 -8.70 -20.86
N SER A 103 7.46 -9.06 -20.18
CA SER A 103 7.44 -10.02 -19.07
C SER A 103 6.55 -9.58 -17.90
N TRP A 104 6.29 -8.27 -17.74
CA TRP A 104 5.46 -7.73 -16.66
C TRP A 104 4.00 -8.19 -16.76
N GLU A 105 3.54 -8.59 -17.95
CA GLU A 105 2.23 -9.20 -18.15
C GLU A 105 2.05 -10.51 -17.40
N THR A 106 3.16 -11.23 -17.17
CA THR A 106 3.17 -12.51 -16.47
C THR A 106 3.38 -12.37 -14.96
N SER A 107 3.37 -11.13 -14.44
CA SER A 107 3.53 -10.87 -13.02
C SER A 107 2.52 -11.65 -12.19
N LYS A 108 3.04 -12.21 -11.10
CA LYS A 108 2.27 -12.84 -10.05
C LYS A 108 2.33 -11.95 -8.83
N GLU A 109 1.25 -11.99 -8.07
CA GLU A 109 1.12 -11.23 -6.83
C GLU A 109 1.10 -9.69 -7.00
N THR A 110 1.23 -9.01 -5.86
CA THR A 110 1.35 -7.56 -5.73
C THR A 110 2.79 -7.14 -6.00
N PRO A 111 3.04 -6.21 -6.95
CA PRO A 111 4.36 -5.68 -7.17
C PRO A 111 4.77 -4.70 -6.06
N THR A 112 6.02 -4.75 -5.66
CA THR A 112 6.63 -3.80 -4.72
C THR A 112 7.71 -3.00 -5.44
N ILE A 113 7.78 -1.69 -5.21
CA ILE A 113 8.78 -0.79 -5.81
C ILE A 113 9.65 -0.14 -4.74
N HIS A 114 10.96 -0.11 -4.97
CA HIS A 114 11.95 0.40 -4.02
C HIS A 114 13.04 1.21 -4.73
N ARG A 115 13.64 2.17 -4.01
CA ARG A 115 14.83 2.89 -4.47
C ARG A 115 16.07 2.36 -3.75
N VAL A 116 17.11 2.05 -4.51
CA VAL A 116 18.39 1.57 -3.99
C VAL A 116 19.56 2.32 -4.59
N ILE A 117 20.69 2.35 -3.88
CA ILE A 117 21.90 3.06 -4.26
C ILE A 117 23.09 2.14 -3.95
N ASP A 118 23.90 1.81 -4.95
CA ASP A 118 25.08 0.98 -4.74
C ASP A 118 26.26 1.75 -4.15
N ALA A 119 27.35 1.03 -3.84
CA ALA A 119 28.56 1.61 -3.24
C ALA A 119 29.25 2.65 -4.13
N ALA A 120 29.04 2.62 -5.45
CA ALA A 120 29.53 3.62 -6.38
C ALA A 120 28.59 4.83 -6.52
N GLY A 121 27.47 4.85 -5.79
CA GLY A 121 26.47 5.90 -5.85
C GLY A 121 25.49 5.77 -7.01
N LYS A 122 25.51 4.64 -7.74
CA LYS A 122 24.56 4.42 -8.84
C LYS A 122 23.19 4.08 -8.27
N LYS A 123 22.21 4.85 -8.73
CA LYS A 123 20.83 4.81 -8.25
C LYS A 123 20.01 3.88 -9.12
N ARG A 124 19.09 3.14 -8.50
CA ARG A 124 18.15 2.27 -9.19
C ARG A 124 16.78 2.34 -8.56
N LEU A 125 15.77 2.13 -9.39
CA LEU A 125 14.47 1.66 -8.95
C LEU A 125 14.41 0.15 -9.19
N ILE A 126 13.82 -0.58 -8.24
CA ILE A 126 13.64 -2.02 -8.32
C ILE A 126 12.17 -2.33 -8.12
N ILE A 127 11.64 -3.21 -8.97
CA ILE A 127 10.31 -3.80 -8.82
C ILE A 127 10.44 -5.29 -8.61
N PHE A 128 9.68 -5.84 -7.66
CA PHE A 128 9.55 -7.29 -7.47
C PHE A 128 8.16 -7.78 -7.88
N SER A 129 8.09 -8.98 -8.46
CA SER A 129 6.89 -9.80 -8.63
C SER A 129 7.02 -11.03 -7.73
N GLY A 130 5.99 -11.29 -6.91
CA GLY A 130 6.01 -12.35 -5.90
C GLY A 130 5.67 -13.75 -6.39
N LEU A 131 5.33 -14.61 -5.43
CA LEU A 131 5.23 -16.07 -5.54
C LEU A 131 6.55 -16.72 -5.97
N TYR A 132 6.48 -17.97 -6.46
CA TYR A 132 7.63 -18.70 -6.92
C TYR A 132 7.84 -18.60 -8.45
N PRO A 133 9.08 -18.32 -8.91
CA PRO A 133 10.13 -17.62 -8.15
C PRO A 133 9.78 -16.13 -7.99
N ILE A 134 10.37 -15.47 -6.99
CA ILE A 134 10.37 -14.00 -6.98
C ILE A 134 11.17 -13.54 -8.20
N ARG A 135 10.60 -12.59 -8.94
CA ARG A 135 11.27 -11.96 -10.09
C ARG A 135 11.45 -10.48 -9.87
N MET A 136 12.46 -9.92 -10.51
CA MET A 136 12.83 -8.53 -10.36
C MET A 136 13.04 -7.87 -11.71
N ALA A 137 12.61 -6.61 -11.81
CA ALA A 137 13.00 -5.69 -12.87
C ALA A 137 13.62 -4.44 -12.24
N PHE A 138 14.51 -3.76 -12.95
CA PHE A 138 15.13 -2.53 -12.47
C PHE A 138 15.15 -1.44 -13.54
N SER A 139 15.28 -0.20 -13.07
CA SER A 139 15.53 0.99 -13.87
C SER A 139 16.72 1.74 -13.28
N GLU A 140 17.59 2.25 -14.16
CA GLU A 140 18.75 3.08 -13.79
C GLU A 140 18.59 4.54 -14.26
N ASP A 141 17.40 4.91 -14.74
CA ASP A 141 17.06 6.20 -15.33
C ASP A 141 15.71 6.75 -14.80
N ASP A 142 15.50 6.58 -13.49
CA ASP A 142 14.34 7.08 -12.76
C ASP A 142 12.99 6.62 -13.33
N GLY A 143 12.95 5.36 -13.77
CA GLY A 143 11.74 4.69 -14.25
C GLY A 143 11.36 5.04 -15.68
N THR A 144 12.27 5.63 -16.46
CA THR A 144 12.04 5.95 -17.88
C THR A 144 12.13 4.69 -18.74
N THR A 145 13.11 3.83 -18.48
CA THR A 145 13.26 2.51 -19.08
C THR A 145 13.43 1.45 -18.00
N TRP A 146 13.01 0.21 -18.31
CA TRP A 146 12.98 -0.91 -17.38
C TRP A 146 13.50 -2.18 -18.03
N SER A 147 14.19 -3.01 -17.24
CA SER A 147 14.52 -4.37 -17.62
C SER A 147 13.29 -5.28 -17.62
N GLU A 148 13.41 -6.45 -18.26
CA GLU A 148 12.44 -7.54 -18.08
C GLU A 148 12.49 -8.08 -16.62
N LEU A 149 11.42 -8.76 -16.20
CA LEU A 149 11.32 -9.49 -14.94
C LEU A 149 12.11 -10.79 -15.03
N GLU A 150 13.19 -10.88 -14.25
CA GLU A 150 14.04 -12.07 -14.18
C GLU A 150 14.04 -12.66 -12.76
N PRO A 151 14.11 -13.99 -12.59
CA PRO A 151 14.22 -14.61 -11.27
C PRO A 151 15.44 -14.09 -10.49
N ILE A 152 15.27 -13.77 -9.21
CA ILE A 152 16.38 -13.33 -8.33
C ILE A 152 17.05 -14.48 -7.57
N GLY A 153 16.62 -15.71 -7.85
CA GLY A 153 17.11 -16.92 -7.22
C GLY A 153 16.04 -18.00 -7.17
N ASP A 154 16.42 -19.16 -6.64
CA ASP A 154 15.56 -20.34 -6.52
C ASP A 154 14.63 -20.27 -5.29
N PHE A 155 13.95 -19.14 -5.10
CA PHE A 155 13.04 -18.95 -3.96
C PHE A 155 11.88 -18.03 -4.32
N GLY A 156 10.79 -18.15 -3.56
CA GLY A 156 9.62 -17.29 -3.71
C GLY A 156 9.08 -16.79 -2.38
N GLY A 157 7.90 -16.17 -2.41
CA GLY A 157 7.20 -15.70 -1.21
C GLY A 157 5.95 -14.91 -1.52
N VAL A 158 5.19 -14.60 -0.47
CA VAL A 158 3.98 -13.77 -0.47
C VAL A 158 4.35 -12.39 0.10
N VAL A 159 3.72 -11.37 -0.45
CA VAL A 159 4.02 -9.94 -0.34
C VAL A 159 5.53 -9.74 -0.43
N ALA A 160 6.08 -10.27 -1.54
CA ALA A 160 7.52 -10.43 -1.72
C ALA A 160 8.26 -9.09 -1.67
N MET A 161 9.37 -9.09 -0.91
CA MET A 161 10.22 -7.93 -0.66
C MET A 161 9.41 -6.68 -0.29
N SER A 162 8.42 -6.80 0.61
CA SER A 162 7.51 -5.70 0.98
C SER A 162 8.16 -4.60 1.80
N SER A 163 9.30 -4.87 2.41
CA SER A 163 10.18 -3.87 3.00
C SER A 163 11.59 -4.14 2.51
N VAL A 164 12.26 -3.09 2.05
CA VAL A 164 13.67 -3.10 1.62
C VAL A 164 14.36 -1.93 2.29
N GLU A 165 15.23 -2.22 3.23
CA GLU A 165 15.90 -1.22 4.06
C GLU A 165 17.41 -1.22 3.82
N ARG A 166 17.99 -0.02 3.70
CA ARG A 166 19.43 0.14 3.62
C ARG A 166 20.04 -0.01 5.02
N LEU A 167 21.01 -0.91 5.16
CA LEU A 167 21.75 -1.13 6.39
C LEU A 167 22.90 -0.12 6.54
N ALA A 168 23.46 -0.04 7.75
CA ALA A 168 24.53 0.90 8.07
C ALA A 168 25.82 0.69 7.24
N ASP A 169 26.09 -0.55 6.83
CA ASP A 169 27.21 -0.92 5.97
C ASP A 169 26.95 -0.64 4.47
N GLY A 170 25.76 -0.13 4.13
CA GLY A 170 25.35 0.17 2.77
C GLY A 170 24.74 -1.00 2.00
N SER A 171 24.71 -2.20 2.58
CA SER A 171 23.94 -3.33 2.06
C SER A 171 22.43 -3.09 2.23
N TYR A 172 21.62 -3.94 1.61
CA TYR A 172 20.17 -3.90 1.71
C TYR A 172 19.64 -5.17 2.34
N MET A 173 18.62 -5.01 3.17
CA MET A 173 17.85 -6.10 3.74
C MET A 173 16.43 -6.04 3.22
N ALA A 174 15.94 -7.14 2.68
CA ALA A 174 14.54 -7.28 2.32
C ALA A 174 13.82 -8.27 3.24
N LEU A 175 12.59 -7.92 3.60
CA LEU A 175 11.69 -8.71 4.43
C LEU A 175 10.43 -9.08 3.65
N PHE A 176 9.99 -10.32 3.83
CA PHE A 176 8.76 -10.85 3.23
C PHE A 176 8.28 -12.05 4.03
N HIS A 177 7.15 -12.65 3.64
CA HIS A 177 6.64 -13.83 4.32
C HIS A 177 6.25 -14.93 3.33
N ASP A 178 6.02 -16.13 3.86
CA ASP A 178 5.36 -17.20 3.11
C ASP A 178 4.61 -18.09 4.10
N ASP A 179 3.63 -18.82 3.58
CA ASP A 179 2.85 -19.81 4.34
C ASP A 179 3.19 -21.27 3.99
N GLY A 180 4.34 -21.47 3.34
CA GLY A 180 4.87 -22.75 2.89
C GLY A 180 4.55 -23.07 1.42
N ARG A 181 3.69 -22.28 0.77
CA ARG A 181 3.25 -22.53 -0.60
C ARG A 181 4.26 -22.07 -1.65
N PHE A 182 4.99 -20.98 -1.41
CA PHE A 182 5.71 -20.29 -2.48
C PHE A 182 7.19 -20.09 -2.21
N LEU A 183 7.72 -20.43 -1.03
CA LEU A 183 9.16 -20.34 -0.81
C LEU A 183 9.96 -21.21 -1.81
N ARG A 184 9.44 -22.38 -2.18
CA ARG A 184 10.06 -23.33 -3.13
C ARG A 184 9.05 -23.80 -4.17
N GLU A 185 9.55 -24.33 -5.29
CA GLU A 185 8.70 -24.93 -6.31
C GLU A 185 7.84 -26.06 -5.72
N GLY A 186 6.54 -26.05 -6.02
CA GLY A 186 5.63 -27.09 -5.53
C GLY A 186 5.37 -27.07 -4.03
N GLY A 187 5.73 -25.99 -3.33
CA GLY A 187 5.40 -25.76 -1.93
C GLY A 187 3.91 -25.94 -1.64
N LYS A 188 3.57 -26.36 -0.42
CA LYS A 188 2.20 -26.59 0.02
C LYS A 188 2.01 -25.97 1.39
N ALA A 189 0.81 -25.42 1.61
CA ALA A 189 0.45 -24.91 2.92
C ALA A 189 0.50 -26.06 3.95
N ALA A 190 1.10 -25.77 5.10
CA ALA A 190 1.07 -26.68 6.23
C ALA A 190 -0.36 -26.77 6.82
N ASN A 191 -0.63 -27.86 7.53
CA ASN A 191 -1.84 -28.01 8.35
C ASN A 191 -1.41 -28.41 9.78
N PRO A 192 -1.52 -27.52 10.79
CA PRO A 192 -2.10 -26.17 10.70
C PRO A 192 -1.21 -25.20 9.88
N PRO A 193 -1.78 -24.10 9.35
CA PRO A 193 -1.02 -23.09 8.61
C PRO A 193 0.13 -22.52 9.45
N ILE A 194 1.27 -22.31 8.82
CA ILE A 194 2.43 -21.65 9.43
C ILE A 194 2.62 -20.34 8.67
N PHE A 195 2.93 -19.26 9.39
CA PHE A 195 3.35 -18.00 8.80
C PHE A 195 4.80 -17.74 9.18
N ILE A 196 5.68 -17.64 8.19
CA ILE A 196 7.12 -17.43 8.40
C ILE A 196 7.52 -16.12 7.75
N VAL A 197 8.16 -15.23 8.52
CA VAL A 197 8.82 -14.05 8.00
C VAL A 197 10.25 -14.42 7.65
N TYR A 198 10.65 -14.09 6.43
CA TYR A 198 11.98 -14.30 5.88
C TYR A 198 12.72 -12.98 5.74
N LYS A 199 14.05 -13.10 5.81
CA LYS A 199 15.01 -12.05 5.49
C LYS A 199 15.93 -12.52 4.38
N THR A 200 16.18 -11.67 3.39
CA THR A 200 17.31 -11.80 2.45
C THR A 200 18.14 -10.51 2.43
N LEU A 201 19.39 -10.62 1.98
CA LEU A 201 20.34 -9.52 1.89
C LEU A 201 20.85 -9.34 0.46
N SER A 202 21.13 -8.10 0.09
CA SER A 202 21.84 -7.72 -1.14
C SER A 202 23.01 -6.80 -0.79
N THR A 203 24.18 -7.03 -1.40
CA THR A 203 25.42 -6.27 -1.13
C THR A 203 25.89 -5.45 -2.32
N ASP A 204 25.09 -5.38 -3.39
CA ASP A 204 25.46 -4.80 -4.69
C ASP A 204 24.43 -3.81 -5.21
N GLY A 205 23.73 -3.15 -4.30
CA GLY A 205 22.67 -2.20 -4.65
C GLY A 205 21.45 -2.87 -5.26
N GLY A 206 21.07 -4.04 -4.72
CA GLY A 206 19.80 -4.70 -5.02
C GLY A 206 19.79 -5.57 -6.28
N LEU A 207 20.93 -5.79 -6.95
CA LEU A 207 20.98 -6.58 -8.17
C LEU A 207 20.94 -8.09 -7.91
N HIS A 208 21.60 -8.54 -6.83
CA HIS A 208 21.56 -9.93 -6.39
C HIS A 208 21.10 -10.05 -4.94
N TRP A 209 20.36 -11.12 -4.65
CA TRP A 209 19.76 -11.39 -3.34
C TRP A 209 20.15 -12.78 -2.87
N ASN A 210 20.58 -12.86 -1.61
CA ASN A 210 20.98 -14.13 -1.00
C ASN A 210 19.77 -15.05 -0.78
N GLN A 211 20.05 -16.33 -0.51
CA GLN A 211 19.00 -17.24 -0.05
C GLN A 211 18.35 -16.70 1.22
N PRO A 212 17.00 -16.67 1.29
CA PRO A 212 16.30 -16.13 2.44
C PRO A 212 16.45 -17.04 3.66
N ILE A 213 16.53 -16.44 4.84
CA ILE A 213 16.53 -17.14 6.13
C ILE A 213 15.28 -16.77 6.93
N PRO A 214 14.66 -17.70 7.65
CA PRO A 214 13.54 -17.39 8.54
C PRO A 214 14.03 -16.55 9.72
N ILE A 215 13.27 -15.52 10.10
CA ILE A 215 13.59 -14.63 11.22
C ILE A 215 12.49 -14.55 12.28
N ALA A 216 11.25 -14.90 11.92
CA ALA A 216 10.14 -15.01 12.85
C ALA A 216 9.12 -16.01 12.31
N SER A 217 8.43 -16.69 13.21
CA SER A 217 7.23 -17.44 12.90
C SER A 217 6.21 -17.24 14.00
N GLN A 218 4.93 -17.27 13.65
CA GLN A 218 3.89 -17.39 14.65
C GLN A 218 3.34 -18.83 14.62
N PRO A 219 3.28 -19.52 15.76
CA PRO A 219 2.41 -20.68 15.90
C PRO A 219 0.96 -20.27 15.62
N PRO A 220 0.08 -21.20 15.22
CA PRO A 220 -1.34 -20.90 15.09
C PRO A 220 -1.86 -20.27 16.39
N ALA A 221 -2.45 -19.07 16.30
CA ALA A 221 -3.17 -18.50 17.43
C ALA A 221 -4.34 -19.45 17.79
N HIS A 222 -4.41 -19.84 19.06
CA HIS A 222 -5.46 -20.72 19.59
C HIS A 222 -6.84 -20.06 19.58
#